data_AF-A0A4Q0AUA5-F1
#
_entry.id   AF-A0A4Q0AUA5-F1
#
_cell.length_a   1.000
_cell.length_b   1.000
_cell.length_c   1.000
_cell.angle_alpha   90.00
_cell.angle_beta   90.00
_cell.angle_gamma   90.00
#
_symmetry.space_group_name_H-M   'P 1'
#
loop_
_entity.id
_entity.type
_entity.pdbx_description
1 polymer ?
#
loop_
_entity_poly.entity_id
_entity_poly.type
_entity_poly.pdbx_seq_one_letter_code
_entity_poly.pdbx_strand_id
1 'polypeptide(L)'
;MDIKTEEIKKIVLGDNSLFSYTIKKVEIVNVLGTVVAVLDEYFITNSAGEKYKLYKTKEGNWYDVPEANTGVAKSILIALKLKIDTH
;
A
#
# COMPACT_ATOMS: atom_id res chain seq x y z
N MET A 1 5.35 8.47 -25.60
CA MET A 1 5.79 8.19 -24.22
C MET A 1 4.57 8.34 -23.34
N ASP A 2 3.82 7.26 -23.17
CA ASP A 2 2.64 7.23 -22.31
C ASP A 2 3.11 7.25 -20.86
N ILE A 3 3.14 8.45 -20.29
CA ILE A 3 3.30 8.62 -18.85
C ILE A 3 2.00 8.09 -18.26
N LYS A 4 2.01 6.81 -17.84
CA LYS A 4 0.93 6.25 -17.04
C LYS A 4 0.95 6.99 -15.70
N THR A 5 0.21 8.07 -15.60
CA THR A 5 -0.03 8.77 -14.34
C THR A 5 -0.62 7.75 -13.38
N GLU A 6 0.12 7.39 -12.34
CA GLU A 6 -0.38 6.49 -11.30
C GLU A 6 -1.67 7.09 -10.72
N GLU A 7 -2.77 6.34 -10.77
CA GLU A 7 -4.07 6.83 -10.30
C GLU A 7 -4.00 7.08 -8.79
N ILE A 8 -4.15 8.35 -8.39
CA ILE A 8 -4.17 8.73 -6.98
C ILE A 8 -5.58 8.52 -6.45
N LYS A 9 -5.72 7.56 -5.55
CA LYS A 9 -6.96 7.25 -4.83
C LYS A 9 -6.94 7.92 -3.46
N LYS A 10 -8.11 8.26 -2.93
CA LYS A 10 -8.27 8.91 -1.61
C LYS A 10 -9.01 8.01 -0.64
N ILE A 11 -8.63 8.09 0.63
CA ILE A 11 -9.25 7.36 1.73
C ILE A 11 -9.50 8.35 2.87
N VAL A 12 -10.71 8.31 3.43
CA VAL A 12 -11.03 8.97 4.70
C VAL A 12 -11.29 7.88 5.74
N LEU A 13 -10.52 7.89 6.82
CA LEU A 13 -10.73 7.01 7.97
C LEU A 13 -11.82 7.55 8.91
N GLY A 14 -12.29 6.73 9.84
CA GLY A 14 -13.41 7.09 10.74
C GLY A 14 -13.13 8.25 11.69
N ASP A 15 -11.86 8.56 11.93
CA ASP A 15 -11.37 9.71 12.69
C ASP A 15 -11.23 10.99 11.83
N ASN A 16 -11.76 10.97 10.61
CA ASN A 16 -11.65 12.04 9.61
C ASN A 16 -10.22 12.27 9.09
N SER A 17 -9.30 11.35 9.36
CA SER A 17 -7.94 11.38 8.81
C SER A 17 -7.98 11.09 7.30
N LEU A 18 -7.38 11.99 6.51
CA LEU A 18 -7.32 11.89 5.06
C LEU A 18 -5.99 11.29 4.61
N PHE A 19 -6.09 10.29 3.74
CA PHE A 19 -4.97 9.62 3.10
C PHE A 19 -5.17 9.62 1.59
N SER A 20 -4.05 9.64 0.88
CA SER A 20 -3.99 9.39 -0.56
C SER A 20 -3.10 8.18 -0.80
N TYR A 21 -3.38 7.42 -1.85
CA TYR A 21 -2.55 6.27 -2.19
C TYR A 21 -2.48 6.02 -3.68
N THR A 22 -1.37 5.42 -4.10
CA THR A 22 -1.19 4.86 -5.44
C THR A 22 -0.97 3.36 -5.33
N ILE A 23 -1.27 2.63 -6.40
CA ILE A 23 -1.06 1.19 -6.49
C ILE A 23 -0.09 0.91 -7.63
N LYS A 24 0.96 0.14 -7.33
CA LYS A 24 1.94 -0.32 -8.32
C LYS A 24 2.13 -1.83 -8.20
N LYS A 25 2.20 -2.53 -9.35
CA LYS A 25 2.57 -3.95 -9.36
C LYS A 25 4.07 -4.12 -9.12
N VAL A 26 4.41 -5.03 -8.21
CA VAL A 26 5.78 -5.41 -7.86
C VAL A 26 5.94 -6.90 -8.05
N GLU A 27 6.95 -7.29 -8.81
CA GLU A 27 7.34 -8.69 -9.00
C GLU A 27 8.42 -9.06 -7.98
N ILE A 28 8.19 -10.14 -7.24
CA ILE A 28 9.19 -10.74 -6.38
C ILE A 28 9.93 -11.78 -7.20
N VAL A 29 11.22 -11.56 -7.41
CA VAL A 29 12.10 -12.46 -8.14
C VAL A 29 13.01 -13.21 -7.17
N ASN A 30 13.24 -14.48 -7.45
CA ASN A 30 14.23 -15.26 -6.71
C ASN A 30 15.66 -14.94 -7.19
N VAL A 31 16.67 -15.52 -6.54
CA VAL A 31 18.09 -15.36 -6.90
C VAL A 31 18.44 -15.85 -8.31
N LEU A 32 17.57 -16.65 -8.93
CA LEU A 32 17.72 -17.16 -10.29
C LEU A 32 17.00 -16.28 -11.33
N GLY A 33 16.42 -15.14 -10.91
CA GLY A 33 15.68 -14.21 -11.78
C GLY A 33 14.29 -14.68 -12.18
N THR A 34 13.75 -15.73 -11.56
CA THR A 34 12.37 -16.20 -11.80
C THR A 34 11.39 -15.43 -10.93
N VAL A 35 10.30 -14.92 -11.53
CA VAL A 35 9.20 -14.30 -10.79
C VAL A 35 8.47 -15.37 -9.98
N VAL A 36 8.51 -15.24 -8.66
CA VAL A 36 7.88 -16.18 -7.72
C VAL A 36 6.57 -15.64 -7.12
N ALA A 37 6.38 -14.33 -7.13
CA ALA A 37 5.14 -13.69 -6.72
C ALA A 37 4.94 -12.34 -7.40
N VAL A 38 3.68 -11.90 -7.49
CA VAL A 38 3.32 -10.55 -7.93
C VAL A 38 2.42 -9.95 -6.84
N LEU A 39 2.80 -8.77 -6.36
CA LEU A 39 2.11 -8.03 -5.31
C LEU A 39 1.63 -6.69 -5.85
N ASP A 40 0.52 -6.20 -5.31
CA ASP A 40 0.14 -4.80 -5.42
C ASP A 40 0.79 -4.05 -4.23
N GLU A 41 1.72 -3.15 -4.53
CA GLU A 41 2.31 -2.20 -3.58
C GLU A 41 1.42 -0.97 -3.49
N TYR A 42 0.98 -0.68 -2.28
CA TYR A 42 0.21 0.51 -1.93
C TYR A 42 1.15 1.50 -1.29
N PHE A 43 1.43 2.60 -1.98
CA PHE A 43 2.16 3.73 -1.43
C PHE A 43 1.15 4.76 -0.95
N ILE A 44 1.07 4.95 0.36
CA ILE A 44 0.05 5.77 1.02
C ILE A 44 0.73 6.97 1.68
N THR A 45 0.10 8.14 1.59
CA THR A 45 0.52 9.37 2.26
C THR A 45 -0.65 10.03 2.98
N ASN A 46 -0.40 10.57 4.16
CA ASN A 46 -1.38 11.41 4.85
C ASN A 46 -1.09 12.91 4.67
N SER A 47 -1.98 13.75 5.18
CA SER A 47 -1.82 15.21 5.13
C SER A 47 -0.61 15.75 5.92
N ALA A 48 -0.10 14.99 6.89
CA ALA A 48 1.12 15.33 7.63
C ALA A 48 2.41 14.96 6.88
N GLY A 49 2.30 14.30 5.71
CA GLY A 49 3.44 13.85 4.92
C GLY A 49 4.04 12.52 5.37
N GLU A 50 3.41 11.85 6.34
CA GLU A 50 3.78 10.49 6.74
C GLU A 50 3.51 9.53 5.58
N LYS A 51 4.43 8.59 5.39
CA LYS A 51 4.42 7.63 4.29
C LYS A 51 4.23 6.24 4.85
N TYR A 52 3.39 5.47 4.19
CA TYR A 52 3.07 4.11 4.56
C TYR A 52 3.22 3.23 3.32
N LYS A 53 3.70 2.01 3.52
CA LYS A 53 3.73 0.99 2.47
C LYS A 53 3.03 -0.27 2.93
N LEU A 54 2.07 -0.71 2.13
CA LEU A 54 1.36 -1.97 2.31
C LEU A 54 1.49 -2.79 1.04
N TYR A 55 1.50 -4.10 1.19
CA TYR A 55 1.52 -5.02 0.06
C TYR A 55 0.33 -5.95 0.12
N LYS A 56 -0.29 -6.22 -1.02
CA LYS A 56 -1.39 -7.17 -1.14
C LYS A 56 -1.09 -8.20 -2.20
N THR A 57 -1.34 -9.46 -1.91
CA THR A 57 -1.28 -10.52 -2.92
C THR A 57 -2.54 -10.51 -3.77
N LYS A 58 -2.47 -11.13 -4.95
CA LYS A 58 -3.64 -11.40 -5.80
C LYS A 58 -4.76 -12.19 -5.09
N GLU A 59 -4.41 -12.96 -4.06
CA GLU A 59 -5.33 -13.77 -3.24
C GLU A 59 -6.01 -12.95 -2.14
N GLY A 60 -5.64 -11.67 -1.98
CA GLY A 60 -6.23 -10.77 -0.99
C GLY A 60 -5.47 -10.67 0.32
N ASN A 61 -4.32 -11.34 0.47
CA ASN A 61 -3.56 -11.35 1.71
C ASN A 61 -2.71 -10.08 1.85
N TRP A 62 -2.83 -9.41 2.99
CA TRP A 62 -2.07 -8.19 3.31
C TRP A 62 -0.75 -8.48 4.02
N TYR A 63 0.30 -7.78 3.62
CA TYR A 63 1.63 -7.83 4.22
C TYR A 63 2.10 -6.42 4.59
N ASP A 64 2.65 -6.32 5.79
CA ASP A 64 3.32 -5.13 6.30
C ASP A 64 4.82 -5.33 6.22
N VAL A 65 5.54 -4.31 5.76
CA VAL A 65 7.00 -4.25 5.89
C VAL A 65 7.31 -3.35 7.08
N PRO A 66 7.80 -3.88 8.21
CA PRO A 66 8.03 -3.10 9.42
C PRO A 66 8.97 -1.92 9.18
N GLU A 67 10.02 -2.13 8.37
CA GLU A 67 11.03 -1.12 8.03
C GLU A 67 10.41 0.09 7.31
N ALA A 68 9.43 -0.16 6.43
CA ALA A 68 8.77 0.89 5.65
C ALA A 68 7.72 1.67 6.46
N ASN A 69 7.31 1.16 7.62
CA ASN A 69 6.30 1.76 8.50
C ASN A 69 6.84 1.98 9.92
N THR A 70 8.15 2.25 10.03
CA THR A 70 8.80 2.45 11.33
C THR A 70 8.17 3.61 12.09
N GLY A 71 7.75 3.39 13.33
CA GLY A 71 7.09 4.40 14.18
C GLY A 71 5.60 4.59 13.93
N VAL A 72 5.02 3.90 12.94
CA VAL A 72 3.58 3.95 12.67
C VAL A 72 2.80 3.05 13.63
N ALA A 73 1.69 3.57 14.18
CA ALA A 73 0.76 2.78 14.97
C ALA A 73 0.10 1.68 14.12
N LYS A 74 0.18 0.42 14.58
CA LYS A 74 -0.39 -0.75 13.89
C LYS A 74 -1.90 -0.62 13.63
N SER A 75 -2.63 0.09 14.50
CA SER A 75 -4.05 0.40 14.33
C SER A 75 -4.34 1.16 13.03
N ILE A 76 -3.48 2.11 12.64
CA ILE A 76 -3.62 2.87 11.40
C ILE A 76 -3.45 1.96 10.18
N LEU A 77 -2.43 1.08 10.20
CA LEU A 77 -2.22 0.11 9.12
C LEU A 77 -3.42 -0.83 8.94
N ILE A 78 -4.01 -1.30 10.04
CA ILE A 78 -5.22 -2.14 10.00
C ILE A 78 -6.42 -1.36 9.42
N ALA A 79 -6.62 -0.12 9.86
CA ALA A 79 -7.72 0.72 9.37
C ALA A 79 -7.59 1.00 7.86
N LEU A 80 -6.38 1.27 7.38
CA LEU A 80 -6.10 1.47 5.95
C LEU A 80 -6.43 0.21 5.13
N LYS A 81 -5.96 -0.97 5.55
CA LYS A 81 -6.25 -2.25 4.88
C LYS A 81 -7.75 -2.51 4.76
N LEU A 82 -8.46 -2.41 5.89
CA LEU A 82 -9.91 -2.61 5.93
C LEU A 82 -10.62 -1.63 5.00
N LYS A 83 -10.23 -0.36 5.04
CA LYS A 83 -10.89 0.66 4.22
C LYS A 83 -10.64 0.44 2.73
N ILE A 84 -9.44 0.02 2.34
CA ILE A 84 -9.10 -0.35 0.96
C ILE A 84 -9.89 -1.59 0.51
N ASP A 85 -10.07 -2.59 1.37
CA ASP A 85 -10.83 -3.80 1.01
C ASP A 85 -12.33 -3.55 0.86
N THR A 86 -12.86 -2.55 1.57
CA THR A 86 -14.29 -2.17 1.51
C THR A 86 -14.63 -1.17 0.42
N HIS A 87 -13.66 -0.71 -0.37
CA HIS A 87 -13.83 0.25 -1.47
C HIS A 87 -13.73 -0.44 -2.82
#